data_AF-A0A1X0QP76-F1
#
_entry.id   AF-A0A1X0QP76-F1
#
_cell.length_a   1.000
_cell.length_b   1.000
_cell.length_c   1.000
_cell.angle_alpha   90.00
_cell.angle_beta   90.00
_cell.angle_gamma   90.00
#
_symmetry.space_group_name_H-M   'P 1'
#
loop_
_entity.id
_entity.type
_entity.pdbx_description
1 polymer ?
#
loop_
_entity_poly.entity_id
_entity_poly.type
_entity_poly.pdbx_seq_one_letter_code
_entity_poly.pdbx_strand_id
1 'polypeptide(L)'
;MDMNPKEQFESLRKVGSGANGAVVRAVKKHTKVQVAIKRCYIEDQDTPHHAYILRELRIMGCLNHPNLIQLREACLWEDHLWMCMELMSCSVFNLLFNTTTGLSEGHTVRIAKECLEGLVYLHSKNYMHRDIKCENILLGRNGQVKLGNKVVCVYEKKKHVMT
;
A
#
# COMPACT_ATOMS: atom_id res chain seq x y z
N MET A 1 6.44 -23.27 -3.73
CA MET A 1 5.30 -23.59 -4.60
C MET A 1 4.49 -22.32 -4.75
N ASP A 2 4.59 -21.66 -5.90
CA ASP A 2 3.81 -20.47 -6.21
C ASP A 2 2.35 -20.87 -6.37
N MET A 3 1.57 -20.66 -5.31
CA MET A 3 0.15 -21.01 -5.28
C MET A 3 -0.62 -20.02 -6.15
N ASN A 4 -1.45 -20.54 -7.06
CA ASN A 4 -2.26 -19.74 -7.97
C ASN A 4 -3.16 -18.75 -7.19
N PRO A 5 -2.99 -17.43 -7.34
CA PRO A 5 -3.81 -16.44 -6.63
C PRO A 5 -5.31 -16.58 -6.92
N LYS A 6 -5.67 -17.05 -8.12
CA LYS A 6 -7.07 -17.29 -8.52
C LYS A 6 -7.71 -18.42 -7.70
N GLU A 7 -6.90 -19.31 -7.13
CA GLU A 7 -7.38 -20.35 -6.22
C GLU A 7 -7.54 -19.83 -4.78
N GLN A 8 -6.77 -18.83 -4.37
CA GLN A 8 -6.80 -18.26 -3.03
C GLN A 8 -7.89 -17.21 -2.81
N PHE A 9 -8.30 -16.50 -3.87
CA PHE A 9 -9.19 -15.34 -3.78
C PHE A 9 -10.47 -15.52 -4.61
N GLU A 10 -11.57 -14.96 -4.12
CA GLU A 10 -12.87 -14.92 -4.79
C GLU A 10 -13.44 -13.50 -4.82
N SER A 11 -14.48 -13.29 -5.63
CA SER A 11 -15.23 -12.02 -5.71
C SER A 11 -14.36 -10.79 -6.06
N LEU A 12 -13.46 -10.92 -7.03
CA LEU A 12 -12.59 -9.84 -7.47
C LEU A 12 -13.41 -8.69 -8.07
N ARG A 13 -13.34 -7.51 -7.45
CA ARG A 13 -13.99 -6.29 -7.95
C ARG A 13 -12.99 -5.14 -7.94
N LYS A 14 -12.84 -4.46 -9.08
CA LYS A 14 -11.99 -3.25 -9.16
C LYS A 14 -12.47 -2.19 -8.17
N VAL A 15 -11.54 -1.67 -7.38
CA VAL A 15 -11.78 -0.56 -6.42
C VAL A 15 -10.98 0.69 -6.74
N GLY A 16 -9.90 0.55 -7.51
CA GLY A 16 -9.11 1.69 -7.96
C GLY A 16 -8.07 1.32 -9.00
N SER A 17 -7.35 2.33 -9.46
CA SER A 17 -6.15 2.21 -10.29
C SER A 17 -5.06 3.06 -9.69
N GLY A 18 -3.90 2.46 -9.42
CA GLY A 18 -2.70 3.17 -9.00
C GLY A 18 -1.67 3.23 -10.12
N ALA A 19 -0.56 3.94 -9.87
CA ALA A 19 0.54 4.11 -10.84
C ALA A 19 1.13 2.78 -11.36
N ASN A 20 1.08 1.72 -10.56
CA ASN A 20 1.67 0.41 -10.91
C ASN A 20 0.60 -0.66 -11.19
N GLY A 21 -0.64 -0.26 -11.50
CA GLY A 21 -1.72 -1.19 -11.89
C GLY A 21 -3.01 -1.07 -11.09
N ALA A 22 -3.98 -1.94 -11.41
CA ALA A 22 -5.30 -1.95 -10.79
C ALA A 22 -5.27 -2.53 -9.37
N VAL A 23 -6.07 -1.93 -8.48
CA VAL A 23 -6.36 -2.47 -7.15
C VAL A 23 -7.76 -3.06 -7.17
N VAL A 24 -7.87 -4.31 -6.74
CA VAL A 24 -9.14 -5.05 -6.67
C VAL A 24 -9.44 -5.44 -5.23
N ARG A 25 -10.69 -5.30 -4.81
CA ARG A 25 -11.20 -5.95 -3.60
C ARG A 25 -11.40 -7.44 -3.90
N ALA A 26 -11.04 -8.29 -2.96
CA ALA A 26 -11.30 -9.72 -3.02
C ALA A 26 -11.61 -10.28 -1.63
N VAL A 27 -12.05 -11.54 -1.59
CA VAL A 27 -12.26 -12.31 -0.35
C VAL A 27 -11.30 -13.50 -0.37
N LYS A 28 -10.55 -13.71 0.71
CA LYS A 28 -9.69 -14.91 0.83
C LYS A 28 -10.57 -16.13 1.09
N LYS A 29 -10.49 -17.16 0.25
CA LYS A 29 -11.45 -18.28 0.28
C LYS A 29 -11.48 -19.03 1.61
N HIS A 30 -10.32 -19.27 2.21
CA HIS A 30 -10.18 -20.04 3.46
C HIS A 30 -10.59 -19.27 4.70
N THR A 31 -10.23 -17.98 4.81
CA THR A 31 -10.47 -17.19 6.02
C THR A 31 -11.72 -16.32 5.93
N LYS A 32 -12.30 -16.19 4.73
CA LYS A 32 -13.40 -15.26 4.41
C LYS A 32 -13.11 -13.78 4.71
N VAL A 33 -11.83 -13.44 4.89
CA VAL A 33 -11.37 -12.06 5.14
C VAL A 33 -11.39 -11.27 3.83
N GLN A 34 -11.92 -10.05 3.88
CA GLN A 34 -11.85 -9.09 2.78
C GLN A 34 -10.46 -8.45 2.71
N VAL A 35 -9.92 -8.39 1.50
CA VAL A 35 -8.56 -7.89 1.22
C VAL A 35 -8.55 -6.97 0.00
N ALA A 36 -7.51 -6.14 -0.11
CA ALA A 36 -7.18 -5.41 -1.32
C ALA A 36 -5.99 -6.10 -2.00
N ILE A 37 -6.10 -6.34 -3.31
CA ILE A 37 -5.06 -6.95 -4.13
C ILE A 37 -4.59 -5.90 -5.13
N LYS A 38 -3.30 -5.55 -5.07
CA LYS A 38 -2.63 -4.76 -6.11
C LYS A 38 -1.84 -5.71 -7.00
N ARG A 39 -2.10 -5.65 -8.31
CA ARG A 39 -1.35 -6.41 -9.31
C ARG A 39 -0.40 -5.47 -10.03
N CYS A 40 0.89 -5.80 -10.02
CA CYS A 40 1.92 -5.06 -10.74
C CYS A 40 2.50 -5.98 -11.81
N TYR A 41 2.47 -5.53 -13.06
CA TYR A 41 3.20 -6.22 -14.13
C TYR A 41 4.70 -6.05 -13.91
N ILE A 42 5.41 -7.17 -14.00
CA ILE A 42 6.86 -7.22 -13.97
C ILE A 42 7.28 -7.57 -15.40
N GLU A 43 7.72 -6.55 -16.15
CA GLU A 43 8.52 -6.77 -17.36
C GLU A 43 9.87 -7.40 -17.00
N ASP A 44 10.60 -7.86 -18.01
CA ASP A 44 11.94 -8.47 -17.92
C ASP A 44 12.76 -8.04 -16.70
N GLN A 45 13.44 -9.02 -16.11
CA GLN A 45 14.12 -8.91 -14.82
C GLN A 45 15.13 -7.75 -14.74
N ASP A 46 15.60 -7.25 -15.90
CA ASP A 46 16.62 -6.22 -16.04
C ASP A 46 16.08 -4.79 -16.17
N THR A 47 14.77 -4.55 -16.01
CA THR A 47 14.22 -3.20 -16.06
C THR A 47 14.38 -2.44 -14.73
N PRO A 48 14.67 -1.12 -14.75
CA PRO A 48 14.63 -0.27 -13.55
C PRO A 48 13.28 -0.31 -12.82
N HIS A 49 12.19 -0.56 -13.57
CA HIS A 49 10.84 -0.70 -13.05
C HIS A 49 10.68 -1.95 -12.17
N HIS A 50 11.24 -3.10 -12.58
CA HIS A 50 11.27 -4.31 -11.77
C HIS A 50 11.99 -4.10 -10.44
N ALA A 51 13.19 -3.50 -10.47
CA ALA A 51 13.97 -3.18 -9.27
C ALA A 51 13.20 -2.25 -8.32
N TYR A 52 12.47 -1.28 -8.87
CA TYR A 52 11.61 -0.37 -8.10
C TYR A 52 10.46 -1.10 -7.40
N ILE A 53 9.74 -1.99 -8.11
CA ILE A 53 8.64 -2.78 -7.54
C ILE A 53 9.14 -3.69 -6.41
N LEU A 54 10.26 -4.40 -6.62
CA LEU A 54 10.83 -5.27 -5.58
C LEU A 54 11.30 -4.49 -4.36
N ARG A 55 11.85 -3.28 -4.55
CA ARG A 55 12.20 -2.39 -3.45
C ARG A 55 10.95 -1.98 -2.65
N GLU A 56 9.88 -1.58 -3.32
CA GLU A 56 8.60 -1.25 -2.66
C GLU A 56 8.08 -2.44 -1.85
N LEU A 57 8.07 -3.65 -2.45
CA LEU A 57 7.64 -4.88 -1.78
C LEU A 57 8.44 -5.16 -0.51
N ARG A 58 9.78 -5.06 -0.59
CA ARG A 58 10.68 -5.28 0.55
C ARG A 58 10.43 -4.28 1.66
N ILE A 59 10.29 -3.00 1.33
CA ILE A 59 9.99 -1.96 2.32
C ILE A 59 8.66 -2.28 2.99
N MET A 60 7.59 -2.51 2.21
CA MET A 60 6.27 -2.83 2.75
C MET A 60 6.28 -4.05 3.68
N GLY A 61 7.06 -5.09 3.36
CA GLY A 61 7.21 -6.27 4.20
C GLY A 61 7.89 -6.01 5.56
N CYS A 62 8.64 -4.92 5.69
CA CYS A 62 9.30 -4.53 6.93
C CYS A 62 8.54 -3.46 7.75
N LEU A 63 7.44 -2.93 7.23
CA LEU A 63 6.64 -1.92 7.92
C LEU A 63 5.53 -2.57 8.74
N ASN A 64 5.39 -2.13 9.99
CA ASN A 64 4.30 -2.54 10.87
C ASN A 64 3.93 -1.34 11.75
N HIS A 65 2.85 -0.64 11.39
CA HIS A 65 2.37 0.53 12.11
C HIS A 65 0.86 0.73 11.85
N PRO A 66 0.05 1.12 12.85
CA PRO A 66 -1.39 1.31 12.68
C PRO A 66 -1.76 2.30 11.57
N ASN A 67 -0.92 3.31 11.31
CA ASN A 67 -1.16 4.35 10.29
C ASN A 67 -0.47 4.10 8.94
N LEU A 68 0.01 2.89 8.71
CA LEU A 68 0.55 2.46 7.41
C LEU A 68 -0.27 1.29 6.88
N ILE A 69 -0.45 1.23 5.56
CA ILE A 69 -1.10 0.10 4.92
C ILE A 69 -0.25 -1.16 5.11
N GLN A 70 -0.86 -2.22 5.64
CA GLN A 70 -0.17 -3.47 5.92
C GLN A 70 -0.20 -4.38 4.70
N LEU A 71 0.99 -4.77 4.22
CA LEU A 71 1.16 -5.92 3.35
C LEU A 71 1.00 -7.19 4.19
N ARG A 72 0.09 -8.07 3.76
CA ARG A 72 -0.16 -9.37 4.42
C ARG A 72 0.65 -10.46 3.76
N GLU A 73 0.51 -10.58 2.44
CA GLU A 73 1.10 -11.64 1.64
C GLU A 73 1.46 -11.08 0.26
N ALA A 74 2.47 -11.65 -0.39
CA ALA A 74 2.76 -11.36 -1.79
C ALA A 74 3.24 -12.62 -2.51
N CYS A 75 2.90 -12.73 -3.80
CA CYS A 75 3.35 -13.82 -4.65
C CYS A 75 3.53 -13.36 -6.10
N LEU A 76 4.42 -14.04 -6.82
CA LEU A 76 4.61 -13.85 -8.25
C LEU A 76 3.79 -14.91 -8.99
N TRP A 77 3.00 -14.51 -9.98
CA TRP A 77 2.19 -15.42 -10.79
C TRP A 77 1.94 -14.82 -12.18
N GLU A 78 2.25 -15.55 -13.25
CA GLU A 78 2.04 -15.13 -14.66
C GLU A 78 2.51 -13.67 -14.89
N ASP A 79 3.81 -13.40 -14.66
CA ASP A 79 4.47 -12.09 -14.81
C ASP A 79 3.88 -10.93 -13.98
N HIS A 80 3.02 -11.26 -13.02
CA HIS A 80 2.43 -10.29 -12.12
C HIS A 80 2.85 -10.54 -10.67
N LEU A 81 3.31 -9.48 -10.01
CA LEU A 81 3.38 -9.45 -8.55
C LEU A 81 1.99 -9.14 -7.99
N TRP A 82 1.47 -10.07 -7.19
CA TRP A 82 0.23 -9.94 -6.45
C TRP A 82 0.57 -9.55 -5.02
N MET A 83 0.11 -8.37 -4.60
CA MET A 83 0.26 -7.88 -3.23
C MET A 83 -1.10 -7.90 -2.54
N CYS A 84 -1.25 -8.77 -1.54
CA CYS A 84 -2.42 -8.87 -0.68
C CYS A 84 -2.23 -7.93 0.52
N MET A 85 -3.12 -6.95 0.66
CA MET A 85 -3.10 -5.92 1.68
C MET A 85 -4.42 -5.90 2.45
N GLU A 86 -4.43 -5.24 3.60
CA GLU A 86 -5.70 -4.93 4.25
C GLU A 86 -6.60 -4.06 3.35
N LEU A 87 -7.92 -4.26 3.47
CA LEU A 87 -8.90 -3.50 2.70
C LEU A 87 -9.33 -2.26 3.47
N MET A 88 -9.18 -1.10 2.84
CA MET A 88 -9.69 0.19 3.32
C MET A 88 -11.02 0.53 2.65
N SER A 89 -11.83 1.38 3.29
CA SER A 89 -13.15 1.77 2.80
C SER A 89 -13.06 2.69 1.58
N CYS A 90 -12.23 3.73 1.65
CA CYS A 90 -12.02 4.69 0.57
C CYS A 90 -10.72 5.50 0.78
N SER A 91 -10.33 6.29 -0.20
CA SER A 91 -9.31 7.34 -0.01
C SER A 91 -9.95 8.66 0.44
N VAL A 92 -9.16 9.56 1.03
CA VAL A 92 -9.59 10.95 1.30
C VAL A 92 -10.00 11.65 0.01
N PHE A 93 -9.32 11.37 -1.11
CA PHE A 93 -9.73 11.90 -2.42
C PHE A 93 -11.14 11.45 -2.79
N ASN A 94 -11.46 10.16 -2.66
CA ASN A 94 -12.81 9.67 -2.94
C ASN A 94 -13.84 10.26 -1.99
N LEU A 95 -13.50 10.47 -0.72
CA LEU A 95 -14.40 11.10 0.24
C LEU A 95 -14.69 12.55 -0.17
N LEU A 96 -13.65 13.33 -0.48
CA LEU A 96 -13.73 14.72 -0.93
C LEU A 96 -14.51 14.86 -2.25
N PHE A 97 -14.31 13.94 -3.19
CA PHE A 97 -15.02 13.95 -4.47
C PHE A 97 -16.53 13.72 -4.33
N ASN A 98 -16.97 13.01 -3.28
CA ASN A 98 -18.37 12.69 -3.04
C ASN A 98 -19.05 13.61 -2.01
N THR A 99 -18.38 14.65 -1.52
CA THR A 99 -18.96 15.66 -0.62
C THR A 99 -18.90 17.05 -1.25
N THR A 100 -19.90 17.88 -0.97
CA THR A 100 -19.96 19.27 -1.45
C THR A 100 -19.39 20.26 -0.44
N THR A 101 -19.28 19.87 0.84
CA THR A 101 -18.89 20.76 1.95
C THR A 101 -17.45 20.57 2.40
N GLY A 102 -16.70 19.64 1.78
CA GLY A 102 -15.36 19.28 2.21
C GLY A 102 -15.35 18.45 3.50
N LEU A 103 -14.22 18.48 4.21
CA LEU A 103 -14.06 17.83 5.52
C LEU A 103 -14.22 18.85 6.63
N SER A 104 -14.86 18.45 7.74
CA SER A 104 -14.85 19.25 8.96
C SER A 104 -13.42 19.41 9.49
N GLU A 105 -13.19 20.48 10.26
CA GLU A 105 -11.91 20.71 10.91
C GLU A 105 -11.51 19.54 11.82
N GLY A 106 -12.46 19.01 12.60
CA GLY A 106 -12.22 17.85 13.47
C GLY A 106 -11.75 16.61 12.70
N HIS A 107 -12.38 16.30 11.54
CA HIS A 107 -11.91 15.20 10.68
C HIS A 107 -10.54 15.50 10.08
N THR A 108 -10.29 16.74 9.67
CA THR A 108 -9.02 17.17 9.07
C THR A 108 -7.87 17.03 10.07
N VAL A 109 -8.06 17.51 11.31
CA VAL A 109 -7.08 17.38 12.41
C VAL A 109 -6.81 15.90 12.73
N ARG A 110 -7.86 15.08 12.81
CA ARG A 110 -7.72 13.63 13.04
C ARG A 110 -6.91 12.98 11.93
N ILE A 111 -7.22 13.24 10.67
CA ILE A 111 -6.49 12.69 9.51
C ILE A 111 -5.03 13.14 9.54
N ALA A 112 -4.77 14.43 9.76
CA ALA A 112 -3.43 14.99 9.82
C ALA A 112 -2.59 14.35 10.94
N LYS A 113 -3.16 14.21 12.14
CA LYS A 113 -2.51 13.57 13.29
C LYS A 113 -2.07 12.14 12.97
N GLU A 114 -2.97 11.32 12.45
CA GLU A 114 -2.70 9.90 12.15
C GLU A 114 -1.68 9.75 11.01
N CYS A 115 -1.74 10.62 9.99
CA CYS A 115 -0.71 10.69 8.95
C CYS A 115 0.66 11.03 9.54
N LEU A 116 0.74 11.99 10.46
CA LEU A 116 1.98 12.38 11.13
C LEU A 116 2.54 11.23 11.98
N GLU A 117 1.70 10.48 12.70
CA GLU A 117 2.13 9.28 13.44
C GLU A 117 2.77 8.25 12.51
N GLY A 118 2.16 7.99 11.34
CA GLY A 118 2.74 7.12 10.30
C GLY A 118 4.06 7.64 9.74
N LEU A 119 4.18 8.95 9.52
CA LEU A 119 5.40 9.60 9.02
C LEU A 119 6.53 9.56 10.05
N VAL A 120 6.25 9.81 11.33
CA VAL A 120 7.23 9.69 12.42
C VAL A 120 7.82 8.28 12.46
N TYR A 121 6.97 7.26 12.36
CA TYR A 121 7.43 5.87 12.27
C TYR A 121 8.31 5.64 11.04
N LEU A 122 7.89 6.06 9.84
CA LEU A 122 8.70 5.91 8.61
C LEU A 122 10.06 6.59 8.73
N HIS A 123 10.08 7.82 9.23
CA HIS A 123 11.30 8.60 9.38
C HIS A 123 12.25 7.98 10.41
N SER A 124 11.72 7.38 11.49
CA SER A 124 12.53 6.62 12.46
C SER A 124 13.24 5.41 11.84
N LYS A 125 12.72 4.91 10.72
CA LYS A 125 13.26 3.80 9.93
C LYS A 125 14.06 4.26 8.71
N ASN A 126 14.35 5.56 8.58
CA ASN A 126 15.06 6.16 7.44
C ASN A 126 14.35 6.00 6.08
N TYR A 127 13.02 5.91 6.12
CA TYR A 127 12.17 5.89 4.93
C TYR A 127 11.46 7.22 4.73
N MET A 128 11.30 7.64 3.47
CA MET A 128 10.44 8.77 3.09
C MET A 128 9.25 8.29 2.27
N HIS A 129 8.07 8.81 2.56
CA HIS A 129 6.86 8.46 1.82
C HIS A 129 6.81 9.07 0.40
N ARG A 130 7.24 10.33 0.25
CA ARG A 130 7.38 11.08 -1.02
C ARG A 130 6.14 11.29 -1.90
N ASP A 131 5.01 10.63 -1.62
CA ASP A 131 3.74 10.82 -2.36
C ASP A 131 2.56 11.03 -1.40
N ILE A 132 2.70 11.95 -0.44
CA ILE A 132 1.61 12.30 0.49
C ILE A 132 0.61 13.18 -0.25
N LYS A 133 -0.58 12.64 -0.49
CA LYS A 133 -1.72 13.29 -1.15
C LYS A 133 -3.02 12.56 -0.82
N CYS A 134 -4.16 13.18 -1.09
CA CYS A 134 -5.48 12.65 -0.73
C CYS A 134 -5.79 11.26 -1.30
N GLU A 135 -5.24 10.90 -2.46
CA GLU A 135 -5.39 9.58 -3.08
C GLU A 135 -4.68 8.47 -2.28
N ASN A 136 -3.60 8.82 -1.58
CA ASN A 136 -2.78 7.90 -0.82
C ASN A 136 -3.07 7.96 0.69
N ILE A 137 -4.07 8.70 1.13
CA ILE A 137 -4.54 8.66 2.52
C ILE A 137 -5.83 7.84 2.53
N LEU A 138 -5.78 6.67 3.16
CA LEU A 138 -6.84 5.67 3.13
C LEU A 138 -7.61 5.65 4.45
N LEU A 139 -8.93 5.52 4.37
CA LEU A 139 -9.86 5.57 5.49
C LEU A 139 -10.52 4.20 5.70
N GLY A 140 -10.52 3.71 6.93
CA GLY A 140 -11.16 2.46 7.34
C GLY A 140 -12.54 2.66 7.95
N ARG A 141 -13.24 1.58 8.30
CA ARG A 141 -14.61 1.63 8.85
C ARG A 141 -14.70 2.20 10.28
N ASN A 142 -13.61 2.16 11.04
CA ASN A 142 -13.58 2.55 12.45
C ASN A 142 -12.73 3.80 12.68
N GLY A 143 -12.77 4.77 11.75
CA GLY A 143 -11.97 6.00 11.84
C GLY A 143 -10.46 5.78 11.71
N GLN A 144 -10.04 4.61 11.19
CA GLN A 144 -8.64 4.32 10.89
C GLN A 144 -8.18 5.18 9.72
N VAL A 145 -6.97 5.73 9.82
CA VAL A 145 -6.32 6.51 8.77
C VAL A 145 -4.96 5.88 8.49
N LYS A 146 -4.71 5.50 7.25
CA LYS A 146 -3.48 4.83 6.83
C LYS A 146 -2.88 5.46 5.59
N LEU A 147 -1.57 5.61 5.58
CA LEU A 147 -0.83 6.01 4.39
C LEU A 147 -0.66 4.82 3.43
N GLY A 148 -1.04 5.04 2.18
CA GLY A 148 -0.94 4.13 1.04
C GLY A 148 0.31 4.37 0.19
N ASN A 149 0.78 3.33 -0.48
CA ASN A 149 2.13 3.18 -1.02
C ASN A 149 2.68 4.26 -1.99
N LYS A 150 3.90 4.76 -1.68
CA LYS A 150 5.05 5.11 -2.59
C LYS A 150 6.38 5.30 -1.81
N VAL A 151 6.67 4.44 -0.83
CA VAL A 151 7.76 4.65 0.14
C VAL A 151 9.14 4.32 -0.45
N VAL A 152 10.15 5.15 -0.19
CA VAL A 152 11.54 4.90 -0.61
C VAL A 152 12.55 5.10 0.53
N CYS A 153 13.59 4.25 0.53
CA CYS A 153 14.73 4.33 1.45
C CYS A 153 15.63 5.51 1.10
N VAL A 154 16.03 6.29 2.11
CA VAL A 154 16.89 7.46 1.93
C VAL A 154 18.37 7.12 2.11
N TYR A 155 18.69 6.01 2.78
CA TYR A 155 20.05 5.62 3.12
C TYR A 155 20.36 4.19 2.70
N GLU A 156 21.06 4.02 1.57
CA GLU A 156 21.95 2.86 1.39
C GLU A 156 23.32 3.29 1.91
N LYS A 157 23.68 2.90 3.15
CA LYS A 157 25.08 2.95 3.55
C LYS A 157 25.85 2.10 2.55
N LYS A 158 26.66 2.72 1.67
CA LYS A 158 27.70 2.00 0.94
C LYS A 158 28.45 1.19 1.99
N LYS A 159 28.39 -0.13 1.91
CA LYS A 159 29.28 -0.98 2.71
C LYS A 159 30.69 -0.51 2.35
N HIS A 160 31.34 0.19 3.27
CA HIS A 160 32.80 0.30 3.22
C HIS A 160 33.28 -1.14 3.35
N VAL A 161 33.69 -1.72 2.23
CA VAL A 161 34.56 -2.89 2.25
C VAL A 161 35.86 -2.35 2.80
N MET A 162 36.04 -2.49 4.12
CA MET A 162 37.34 -2.37 4.75
C MET A 162 38.07 -3.65 4.38
N THR A 163 38.90 -3.58 3.34
CA THR A 163 40.02 -4.50 3.14
C THR A 163 41.28 -3.77 3.57
#